data_AF-A0A962V390-F1
#
_entry.id   AF-A0A962V390-F1
#
_cell.length_a   1.000
_cell.length_b   1.000
_cell.length_c   1.000
_cell.angle_alpha   90.00
_cell.angle_beta   90.00
_cell.angle_gamma   90.00
#
_symmetry.space_group_name_H-M   'P 1'
#
loop_
_entity.id
_entity.type
_entity.pdbx_description
1 polymer ?
#
loop_
_entity_poly.entity_id
_entity_poly.type
_entity_poly.pdbx_seq_one_letter_code
_entity_poly.pdbx_strand_id
1 'polypeptide(L)'
;GDLYLDVVLRPHRLYRVDERDVILELPITPWEAALGQAVKVPTLGGQVELKIPPGSQSGAKLRLKGRGLPGNAGQPAGDQYVVLKL
;
A
#
# COMPACT_ATOMS: atom_id res chain seq x y z
N GLY A 1 18.35 30.96 17.72
CA GLY A 1 17.85 30.05 18.76
C GLY A 1 16.90 29.13 18.05
N ASP A 2 17.14 27.83 18.12
CA ASP A 2 16.63 26.90 17.12
C ASP A 2 15.57 25.98 17.73
N LEU A 3 14.60 25.55 16.91
CA LEU A 3 13.53 24.63 17.29
C LEU A 3 13.74 23.29 16.62
N TYR A 4 13.74 22.22 17.42
CA TYR A 4 13.75 20.84 16.95
C TYR A 4 12.37 20.22 17.14
N LEU A 5 11.88 19.54 16.12
CA LEU A 5 10.63 18.78 16.15
C LEU A 5 10.94 17.31 15.90
N ASP A 6 10.43 16.44 16.78
CA ASP A 6 10.39 15.00 16.56
C ASP A 6 9.00 14.62 16.06
N VAL A 7 8.93 14.05 14.86
CA VAL A 7 7.68 13.69 14.20
C VAL A 7 7.56 12.18 14.16
N VAL A 8 6.62 11.66 14.94
CA VAL A 8 6.36 10.22 15.02
C VAL A 8 5.04 9.89 14.33
N LEU A 9 5.07 8.90 13.43
CA LEU A 9 3.86 8.41 12.77
C LEU A 9 3.06 7.52 13.73
N ARG A 10 1.81 7.88 13.97
CA ARG A 10 0.90 7.05 14.75
C ARG A 10 0.51 5.79 13.95
N PRO A 11 0.40 4.62 14.59
CA PRO A 11 -0.11 3.42 13.92
C PRO A 11 -1.47 3.65 13.29
N HIS A 12 -1.66 3.17 12.06
CA HIS A 12 -2.92 3.28 11.33
C HIS A 12 -3.54 1.90 11.13
N ARG A 13 -4.87 1.82 11.16
CA ARG A 13 -5.59 0.53 11.07
C ARG A 13 -5.36 -0.23 9.76
N LEU A 14 -5.25 0.50 8.65
CA LEU A 14 -5.13 -0.08 7.31
C LEU A 14 -3.70 -0.07 6.75
N TYR A 15 -2.85 0.82 7.27
CA TYR A 15 -1.60 1.17 6.63
C TYR A 15 -0.46 1.01 7.61
N ARG A 16 0.61 0.37 7.15
CA ARG A 16 1.92 0.41 7.79
C ARG A 16 2.85 1.22 6.91
N VAL A 17 3.68 2.06 7.50
CA VAL A 17 4.70 2.80 6.76
C VAL A 17 6.02 2.08 6.91
N ASP A 18 6.72 1.88 5.81
CA ASP A 18 8.09 1.39 5.74
C ASP A 18 8.90 2.42 4.96
N GLU A 19 9.71 3.21 5.66
CA GLU A 19 10.36 4.43 5.15
C GLU A 19 9.36 5.42 4.51
N ARG A 20 9.20 5.35 3.18
CA ARG A 20 8.23 6.15 2.40
C ARG A 20 7.17 5.29 1.72
N ASP A 21 7.32 3.98 1.77
CA ASP A 21 6.37 3.06 1.20
C ASP A 21 5.25 2.78 2.18
N VAL A 22 4.06 2.54 1.63
CA VAL A 22 2.86 2.24 2.41
C VAL A 22 2.46 0.81 2.14
N ILE A 23 2.30 0.03 3.19
CA ILE A 23 1.92 -1.38 3.11
C ILE A 23 0.48 -1.51 3.58
N LEU A 24 -0.35 -2.16 2.76
CA LEU A 24 -1.71 -2.55 3.09
C LEU A 24 -1.85 -4.08 2.94
N GLU A 25 -2.36 -4.74 3.97
CA GLU A 25 -2.78 -6.14 3.88
C GLU A 25 -4.21 -6.17 3.31
N LEU A 26 -4.38 -6.79 2.14
CA LEU A 26 -5.66 -6.95 1.49
C LEU A 26 -6.17 -8.38 1.71
N PRO A 27 -7.20 -8.58 2.55
CA PRO A 27 -7.88 -9.86 2.63
C PRO A 27 -8.55 -10.14 1.29
N ILE A 28 -8.27 -11.32 0.73
CA ILE A 28 -8.87 -11.80 -0.51
C ILE A 28 -9.45 -13.19 -0.29
N THR A 29 -10.48 -13.50 -1.05
CA THR A 29 -11.11 -14.81 -1.04
C THR A 29 -10.32 -15.81 -1.91
N PRO A 30 -10.45 -17.13 -1.67
CA PRO A 30 -9.77 -18.14 -2.48
C PRO A 30 -10.09 -18.06 -3.98
N TRP A 31 -11.33 -17.72 -4.35
CA TRP A 31 -11.72 -17.60 -5.76
C TRP A 31 -11.20 -16.31 -6.41
N GLU A 32 -11.09 -15.20 -5.67
CA GLU A 32 -10.42 -13.98 -6.14
C GLU A 32 -8.94 -14.25 -6.46
N ALA A 33 -8.27 -15.02 -5.60
CA ALA A 33 -6.90 -15.45 -5.82
C ALA A 33 -6.76 -16.40 -7.02
N ALA A 34 -7.66 -17.38 -7.13
CA ALA A 34 -7.60 -18.41 -8.16
C ALA A 34 -7.94 -17.85 -9.56
N LEU A 35 -9.03 -17.10 -9.69
CA LEU A 35 -9.55 -16.62 -10.97
C LEU A 35 -8.98 -15.27 -11.39
N GLY A 36 -8.45 -14.50 -10.43
CA GLY A 36 -8.09 -13.10 -10.62
C GLY A 36 -9.33 -12.21 -10.65
N GLN A 37 -9.19 -11.00 -10.11
CA GLN A 37 -10.29 -10.04 -10.01
C GLN A 37 -9.75 -8.60 -10.00
N ALA A 38 -10.52 -7.66 -10.54
CA ALA A 38 -10.28 -6.24 -10.34
C ALA A 38 -10.97 -5.80 -9.03
N VAL A 39 -10.21 -5.27 -8.09
CA VAL A 39 -10.69 -4.87 -6.76
C VAL A 39 -10.34 -3.41 -6.49
N LYS A 40 -11.20 -2.72 -5.75
CA LYS A 40 -10.92 -1.34 -5.30
C LYS A 40 -10.05 -1.38 -4.05
N VAL A 41 -8.88 -0.75 -4.12
CA VAL A 41 -7.94 -0.66 -3.01
C VAL A 41 -7.85 0.79 -2.54
N PRO A 42 -7.98 1.05 -1.22
CA PRO A 42 -7.79 2.39 -0.70
C PRO A 42 -6.30 2.76 -0.73
N THR A 43 -6.01 3.99 -1.15
CA THR A 43 -4.68 4.61 -1.05
C THR A 43 -4.79 5.90 -0.25
N LEU A 44 -3.65 6.50 0.13
CA LEU A 44 -3.62 7.81 0.77
C LEU A 44 -4.19 8.93 -0.14
N GLY A 45 -4.16 8.74 -1.46
CA GLY A 45 -4.68 9.67 -2.47
C GLY A 45 -6.03 9.29 -3.05
N GLY A 46 -6.80 8.42 -2.39
CA GLY A 46 -8.10 7.93 -2.85
C GLY A 46 -8.10 6.46 -3.30
N GLN A 47 -9.25 5.95 -3.72
CA GLN A 47 -9.36 4.56 -4.19
C GLN A 47 -8.81 4.40 -5.59
N VAL A 48 -8.12 3.28 -5.83
CA VAL A 48 -7.65 2.85 -7.15
C VAL A 48 -8.11 1.43 -7.44
N GLU A 49 -8.26 1.10 -8.71
CA GLU A 49 -8.50 -0.28 -9.13
C GLU A 49 -7.17 -1.03 -9.21
N LEU A 50 -7.10 -2.20 -8.55
CA LEU A 50 -5.97 -3.11 -8.59
C LEU A 50 -6.44 -4.44 -9.21
N LYS A 51 -5.69 -4.91 -10.20
CA LYS A 51 -5.92 -6.22 -10.80
C LYS A 51 -5.13 -7.29 -10.05
N ILE A 52 -5.84 -8.25 -9.45
CA ILE A 52 -5.25 -9.46 -8.89
C ILE A 52 -5.03 -10.46 -10.04
N PRO A 53 -3.79 -10.93 -10.29
CA PRO A 53 -3.53 -11.96 -11.27
C PRO A 53 -4.18 -13.30 -10.88
N PRO A 54 -4.67 -14.11 -11.84
CA PRO A 54 -5.13 -15.46 -11.56
C PRO A 54 -3.98 -16.32 -10.99
N GLY A 55 -4.31 -17.23 -10.07
CA GLY A 55 -3.34 -18.06 -9.37
C GLY A 55 -2.48 -17.33 -8.34
N SER A 56 -2.88 -16.14 -7.90
CA SER A 56 -2.17 -15.38 -6.87
C SER A 56 -2.09 -16.15 -5.56
N GLN A 57 -0.96 -16.03 -4.85
CA GLN A 57 -0.73 -16.72 -3.58
C GLN A 57 -0.85 -15.74 -2.40
N SER A 58 -1.15 -16.26 -1.21
CA SER A 58 -1.07 -15.48 0.02
C SER A 58 0.36 -14.96 0.22
N GLY A 59 0.49 -13.73 0.69
CA GLY A 59 1.76 -13.02 0.84
C GLY A 59 2.30 -12.38 -0.44
N ALA A 60 1.68 -12.58 -1.60
CA ALA A 60 2.07 -11.91 -2.83
C ALA A 60 1.99 -10.38 -2.67
N LYS A 61 3.00 -9.67 -3.18
CA LYS A 61 3.12 -8.21 -3.08
C LYS A 61 2.84 -7.56 -4.44
N LEU A 62 1.76 -6.79 -4.51
CA LEU A 62 1.39 -6.00 -5.69
C LEU A 62 1.77 -4.54 -5.47
N ARG A 63 2.45 -3.91 -6.45
CA ARG A 63 2.98 -2.55 -6.33
C ARG A 63 2.09 -1.54 -7.06
N LEU A 64 1.68 -0.50 -6.33
CA LEU A 64 1.04 0.70 -6.83
C LEU A 64 2.05 1.84 -6.84
N LYS A 65 2.59 2.15 -8.03
CA LYS A 65 3.67 3.13 -8.19
C LYS A 65 3.22 4.54 -7.78
N GLY A 66 4.04 5.24 -6.98
CA GLY A 66 3.83 6.64 -6.59
C GLY A 66 2.64 6.87 -5.65
N ARG A 67 2.16 5.82 -4.97
CA ARG A 67 1.02 5.87 -4.04
C ARG A 67 1.42 5.76 -2.57
N GLY A 68 2.71 5.81 -2.27
CA GLY A 68 3.25 5.90 -0.92
C GLY A 68 3.24 7.32 -0.36
N LEU A 69 4.09 7.58 0.63
CA LEU A 69 4.26 8.90 1.23
C LEU A 69 4.92 9.88 0.25
N PRO A 70 4.60 11.19 0.36
CA PRO A 70 5.23 12.21 -0.47
C PRO A 70 6.75 12.23 -0.25
N GLY A 71 7.50 12.49 -1.31
CA GLY A 71 8.94 12.70 -1.22
C GLY A 71 9.29 14.09 -0.67
N ASN A 72 10.50 14.21 -0.13
CA ASN A 72 11.03 15.48 0.35
C ASN A 72 11.75 16.23 -0.78
N ALA A 73 11.65 17.55 -0.82
CA ALA A 73 12.47 18.43 -1.66
C ALA A 73 12.57 17.98 -3.15
N GLY A 74 11.44 17.65 -3.78
CA GLY A 74 11.38 17.26 -5.19
C GLY A 74 11.68 15.78 -5.47
N GLN A 75 11.94 14.97 -4.43
CA GLN A 75 12.02 13.52 -4.60
C GLN A 75 10.65 12.92 -4.96
N PRO A 76 10.62 11.83 -5.74
CA PRO A 76 9.37 11.12 -6.02
C PRO A 76 8.74 10.59 -4.73
N ALA A 77 7.42 10.46 -4.76
CA ALA A 77 6.70 9.73 -3.71
C ALA A 77 7.16 8.27 -3.65
N GLY A 78 7.04 7.67 -2.47
CA GLY A 78 7.16 6.22 -2.33
C GLY A 78 6.02 5.48 -3.03
N ASP A 79 5.99 4.17 -2.87
CA ASP A 79 4.98 3.29 -3.45
C ASP A 79 4.02 2.74 -2.40
N GLN A 80 2.88 2.23 -2.86
CA GLN A 80 2.02 1.43 -2.01
C GLN A 80 2.14 -0.04 -2.40
N TYR A 81 2.46 -0.89 -1.43
CA TYR A 81 2.47 -2.34 -1.58
C TYR A 81 1.21 -2.94 -0.97
N VAL A 82 0.51 -3.73 -1.79
CA VAL A 82 -0.66 -4.48 -1.37
C VAL A 82 -0.25 -5.94 -1.19
N VAL A 83 -0.28 -6.40 0.06
CA VAL A 83 0.07 -7.77 0.43
C VAL A 83 -1.22 -8.58 0.48
N LEU A 84 -1.35 -9.59 -0.37
CA LEU A 84 -2.53 -10.44 -0.40
C LEU A 84 -2.57 -11.35 0.81
N LYS A 85 -3.75 -11.51 1.42
CA LYS A 85 -3.96 -12.37 2.59
C LYS A 85 -5.20 -13.24 2.37
N LEU A 86 -4.99 -14.54 2.24
CA LEU A 86 -6.06 -15.54 2.21
C LEU A 86 -6.58 -15.83 3.64
#